data_AF-A0A399NSX3-F1
#
_entry.id   AF-A0A399NSX3-F1
#
_cell.length_a   1.000
_cell.length_b   1.000
_cell.length_c   1.000
_cell.angle_alpha   90.00
_cell.angle_beta   90.00
_cell.angle_gamma   90.00
#
_symmetry.space_group_name_H-M   'P 1'
#
loop_
_entity.id
_entity.type
_entity.pdbx_description
1 polymer ?
#
loop_
_entity_poly.entity_id
_entity_poly.type
_entity_poly.pdbx_seq_one_letter_code
_entity_poly.pdbx_strand_id
1 'polypeptide(L)'
;MDSPGAAAHVDRTVLEVRGPFDGGGVIRFLSWHAVTGAEEGDDTSFTQSARLAHGAGTVTVRLLDADDATALSADAVTRVEVTTRVEHAADAAELLAGTRRLL
;
A
#
# COMPACT_ATOMS: atom_id res chain seq x y z
N MET A 1 29.71 -0.45 -4.61
CA MET A 1 29.63 1.01 -4.42
C MET A 1 28.25 1.29 -3.88
N ASP A 2 28.10 1.34 -2.56
CA ASP A 2 26.89 1.85 -1.93
C ASP A 2 26.96 3.37 -1.98
N SER A 3 26.19 3.99 -2.89
CA SER A 3 25.90 5.41 -2.75
C SER A 3 25.16 5.59 -1.42
N PRO A 4 25.53 6.57 -0.58
CA PRO A 4 24.74 6.89 0.60
C PRO A 4 23.37 7.34 0.09
N GLY A 5 22.39 6.44 0.13
CA GLY A 5 21.04 6.70 -0.36
C GLY A 5 20.53 7.96 0.32
N ALA A 6 20.00 8.89 -0.47
CA ALA A 6 19.31 10.06 0.05
C ALA A 6 18.33 9.58 1.14
N ALA A 7 18.23 10.33 2.25
CA ALA A 7 17.35 9.96 3.35
C ALA A 7 15.93 9.82 2.81
N ALA A 8 15.44 8.58 2.70
CA ALA A 8 14.15 8.32 2.10
C ALA A 8 13.05 8.99 2.94
N HIS A 9 12.16 9.69 2.26
CA HIS A 9 10.99 10.29 2.88
C HIS A 9 9.94 9.21 3.09
N VAL A 10 9.60 8.98 4.36
CA VAL A 10 8.61 7.98 4.75
C VAL A 10 7.38 8.70 5.29
N ASP A 11 6.22 8.38 4.74
CA ASP A 11 4.94 8.85 5.24
C ASP A 11 4.01 7.67 5.54
N ARG A 12 3.13 7.84 6.53
CA ARG A 12 2.14 6.84 6.92
C ARG A 12 0.77 7.49 7.05
N THR A 13 -0.16 6.98 6.26
CA THR A 13 -1.55 7.45 6.24
C THR A 13 -2.50 6.28 6.43
N VAL A 14 -3.61 6.49 7.11
CA VAL A 14 -4.72 5.53 7.16
C VAL A 14 -5.78 5.94 6.15
N LEU A 15 -6.14 5.00 5.29
CA LEU A 15 -7.28 5.13 4.38
C LEU A 15 -8.47 4.40 4.99
N GLU A 16 -9.63 5.06 4.92
CA GLU A 16 -10.91 4.46 5.28
C GLU A 16 -11.64 4.11 4.00
N VAL A 17 -11.88 2.81 3.79
CA VAL A 17 -12.59 2.30 2.61
C VAL A 17 -14.00 1.90 3.03
N ARG A 18 -14.99 2.54 2.42
CA ARG A 18 -16.41 2.26 2.69
C ARG A 18 -16.79 0.89 2.13
N GLY A 19 -17.57 0.15 2.91
CA GLY A 19 -18.10 -1.15 2.52
C GLY A 19 -19.13 -1.08 1.39
N PRO A 20 -19.42 -2.22 0.73
CA PRO A 20 -18.76 -3.51 0.95
C PRO A 20 -17.34 -3.52 0.36
N PHE A 21 -16.34 -3.94 1.16
CA PHE A 21 -14.94 -4.01 0.71
C PHE A 21 -14.24 -5.21 1.35
N ASP A 22 -13.86 -6.20 0.53
CA ASP A 22 -13.10 -7.38 0.97
C ASP A 22 -11.59 -7.08 0.99
N GLY A 23 -11.13 -6.27 1.94
CA GLY A 23 -9.71 -5.92 2.05
C GLY A 23 -8.81 -7.14 2.17
N GLY A 24 -9.22 -8.15 2.95
CA GLY A 24 -8.48 -9.41 3.11
C GLY A 24 -8.39 -10.23 1.83
N GLY A 25 -9.47 -10.29 1.05
CA GLY A 25 -9.47 -10.87 -0.29
C GLY A 25 -8.54 -10.12 -1.26
N VAL A 26 -8.58 -8.78 -1.27
CA VAL A 26 -7.73 -7.95 -2.13
C VAL A 26 -6.25 -8.16 -1.80
N ILE A 27 -5.85 -8.08 -0.54
CA ILE A 27 -4.45 -8.28 -0.15
C ILE A 27 -3.97 -9.68 -0.55
N ARG A 28 -4.74 -10.74 -0.24
CA ARG A 28 -4.38 -12.11 -0.63
C ARG A 28 -4.27 -12.25 -2.15
N PHE A 29 -5.16 -11.63 -2.90
CA PHE A 29 -5.11 -11.64 -4.36
C PHE A 29 -3.83 -10.98 -4.88
N LEU A 30 -3.48 -9.79 -4.40
CA LEU A 30 -2.27 -9.08 -4.80
C LEU A 30 -1.00 -9.87 -4.42
N SER A 31 -0.94 -10.39 -3.19
CA SER A 31 0.18 -11.22 -2.71
C SER A 31 0.37 -12.48 -3.54
N TRP A 32 -0.72 -13.16 -3.91
CA TRP A 32 -0.67 -14.37 -4.77
C TRP A 32 -0.19 -14.07 -6.18
N HIS A 33 -0.48 -12.86 -6.69
CA HIS A 33 -0.13 -12.42 -8.04
C HIS A 33 1.13 -11.54 -8.09
N ALA A 34 1.89 -11.46 -7.00
CA ALA A 34 3.04 -10.58 -6.89
C ALA A 34 4.10 -10.86 -7.97
N VAL A 35 4.51 -9.80 -8.67
CA VAL A 35 5.60 -9.85 -9.64
C VAL A 35 6.96 -9.88 -8.95
N THR A 36 7.70 -10.98 -9.13
CA THR A 36 9.04 -11.17 -8.52
C THR A 36 9.98 -9.99 -8.80
N GLY A 37 10.53 -9.42 -7.72
CA GLY A 37 11.47 -8.31 -7.77
C GLY A 37 10.84 -6.91 -7.89
N ALA A 38 9.52 -6.83 -8.03
CA ALA A 38 8.77 -5.56 -8.00
C ALA A 38 7.76 -5.53 -6.86
N GLU A 39 7.16 -6.66 -6.54
CA GLU A 39 6.07 -6.81 -5.58
C GLU A 39 6.36 -7.96 -4.63
N GLU A 40 5.89 -7.82 -3.40
CA GLU A 40 5.93 -8.86 -2.36
C GLU A 40 4.69 -8.71 -1.48
N GLY A 41 4.20 -9.80 -0.90
CA GLY A 41 3.07 -9.72 0.00
C GLY A 41 2.86 -11.00 0.79
N ASP A 42 2.06 -10.88 1.83
CA ASP A 42 1.60 -11.95 2.71
C ASP A 42 0.09 -11.87 2.90
N ASP A 43 -0.45 -12.57 3.90
CA ASP A 43 -1.89 -12.61 4.19
C ASP A 43 -2.46 -11.27 4.67
N THR A 44 -1.62 -10.34 5.10
CA THR A 44 -2.01 -9.09 5.80
C THR A 44 -1.42 -7.82 5.20
N SER A 45 -0.39 -7.95 4.37
CA SER A 45 0.29 -6.83 3.74
C SER A 45 0.72 -7.10 2.30
N PHE A 46 0.80 -6.03 1.52
CA PHE A 46 1.34 -6.05 0.16
C PHE A 46 2.24 -4.84 -0.03
N THR A 47 3.42 -5.05 -0.62
CA THR A 47 4.41 -4.03 -0.93
C THR A 47 4.70 -4.02 -2.42
N GLN A 48 4.73 -2.84 -3.02
CA GLN A 48 5.06 -2.63 -4.42
C GLN A 48 6.12 -1.55 -4.58
N SER A 49 7.08 -1.81 -5.47
CA SER A 49 8.05 -0.83 -5.95
C SER A 49 7.51 -0.04 -7.14
N ALA A 50 7.78 1.26 -7.18
CA ALA A 50 7.36 2.18 -8.23
C ALA A 50 8.54 3.01 -8.73
N ARG A 51 8.54 3.30 -10.04
CA ARG A 51 9.36 4.36 -10.61
C ARG A 51 8.53 5.63 -10.67
N LEU A 52 9.04 6.69 -10.06
CA LEU A 52 8.37 7.97 -9.90
C LEU A 52 9.15 9.04 -10.66
N ALA A 53 8.59 10.25 -10.76
CA ALA A 53 9.19 11.33 -11.54
C ALA A 53 10.60 11.72 -11.06
N HIS A 54 10.85 11.68 -9.74
CA HIS A 54 12.11 12.14 -9.15
C HIS A 54 12.94 11.01 -8.51
N GLY A 55 12.55 9.76 -8.68
CA GLY A 55 13.30 8.63 -8.14
C GLY A 55 12.48 7.35 -8.00
N ALA A 56 13.04 6.40 -7.25
CA ALA A 56 12.32 5.20 -6.86
C ALA A 56 11.45 5.46 -5.62
N GLY A 57 10.40 4.65 -5.48
CA GLY A 57 9.65 4.56 -4.24
C GLY A 57 9.09 3.17 -4.01
N THR A 58 8.69 2.90 -2.78
CA THR A 58 7.92 1.73 -2.41
C THR A 58 6.68 2.15 -1.64
N VAL A 59 5.61 1.39 -1.82
CA VAL A 59 4.40 1.52 -1.01
C VAL A 59 4.08 0.18 -0.38
N THR A 60 3.77 0.21 0.91
CA THR A 60 3.25 -0.93 1.66
C THR A 60 1.83 -0.61 2.10
N VAL A 61 0.89 -1.51 1.77
CA VAL A 61 -0.49 -1.48 2.27
C VAL A 61 -0.68 -2.59 3.29
N ARG A 62 -1.35 -2.29 4.40
CA ARG A 62 -1.61 -3.23 5.48
C ARG A 62 -3.01 -3.03 6.04
N LEU A 63 -3.76 -4.12 6.20
CA LEU A 63 -5.06 -4.07 6.88
C LEU A 63 -4.87 -3.86 8.37
N LEU A 64 -5.61 -2.91 8.95
CA LEU A 64 -5.64 -2.70 10.39
C LEU A 64 -6.70 -3.56 11.07
N ASP A 65 -7.77 -3.92 10.34
CA ASP A 65 -8.94 -4.65 10.84
C ASP A 65 -9.10 -5.99 10.09
N ALA A 66 -8.02 -6.78 9.98
CA ALA A 66 -7.94 -7.96 9.10
C ALA A 66 -8.99 -9.06 9.37
N ASP A 67 -9.58 -9.10 10.57
CA ASP A 67 -10.54 -10.13 11.02
C ASP A 67 -11.98 -9.64 11.15
N ASP A 68 -12.32 -8.47 10.58
CA ASP A 68 -13.68 -7.94 10.72
C ASP A 68 -14.67 -8.70 9.81
N ALA A 69 -15.39 -9.66 10.41
CA ALA A 69 -16.47 -10.41 9.76
C ALA A 69 -17.58 -9.51 9.18
N THR A 70 -17.61 -8.22 9.54
CA THR A 70 -18.58 -7.25 9.03
C THR A 70 -18.07 -6.44 7.83
N ALA A 71 -16.84 -6.65 7.34
CA ALA A 71 -16.24 -5.87 6.24
C ALA A 71 -17.05 -5.86 4.93
N LEU A 72 -17.90 -6.88 4.72
CA LEU A 72 -18.81 -6.98 3.57
C LEU A 72 -20.17 -6.31 3.79
N SER A 73 -20.40 -5.67 4.93
CA SER A 73 -21.59 -4.85 5.18
C SER A 73 -21.48 -3.51 4.46
N ALA A 74 -22.61 -2.95 4.04
CA ALA A 74 -22.67 -1.66 3.35
C ALA A 74 -22.25 -0.48 4.26
N ASP A 75 -22.44 -0.61 5.57
CA ASP A 75 -22.09 0.44 6.55
C ASP A 75 -20.68 0.27 7.13
N ALA A 76 -19.96 -0.80 6.77
CA ALA A 76 -18.64 -1.07 7.28
C ALA A 76 -17.61 -0.04 6.76
N VAL A 77 -16.53 0.12 7.54
CA VAL A 77 -15.35 0.90 7.14
C VAL A 77 -14.14 0.04 7.40
N THR A 78 -13.45 -0.36 6.33
CA THR A 78 -12.18 -1.05 6.45
C THR A 78 -11.06 -0.02 6.54
N ARG A 79 -10.16 -0.15 7.51
CA ARG A 79 -9.01 0.74 7.65
C ARG A 79 -7.77 0.08 7.07
N VAL A 80 -7.12 0.78 6.15
CA VAL A 80 -5.90 0.35 5.47
C VAL A 80 -4.79 1.34 5.81
N GLU A 81 -3.75 0.87 6.48
CA GLU A 81 -2.52 1.65 6.63
C GLU A 81 -1.73 1.60 5.33
N VAL A 82 -1.35 2.77 4.84
CA VAL A 82 -0.47 2.93 3.68
C VAL A 82 0.81 3.60 4.16
N THR A 83 1.94 2.92 3.99
CA THR A 83 3.27 3.49 4.22
C THR A 83 3.93 3.72 2.88
N THR A 84 4.27 4.96 2.54
CA THR A 84 5.07 5.30 1.37
C THR A 84 6.51 5.54 1.80
N ARG A 85 7.46 5.12 0.95
CA ARG A 85 8.88 5.45 1.07
C ARG A 85 9.34 5.93 -0.29
N VAL A 86 9.77 7.18 -0.39
CA VAL A 86 10.20 7.79 -1.65
C VAL A 86 11.57 8.43 -1.50
N GLU A 87 12.36 8.45 -2.57
CA GLU A 87 13.64 9.15 -2.59
C GLU A 87 13.47 10.68 -2.53
N HIS A 88 12.33 11.19 -3.03
CA HIS A 88 12.03 12.62 -3.06
C HIS A 88 10.61 12.90 -2.58
N ALA A 89 10.45 13.79 -1.60
CA ALA A 89 9.15 14.08 -0.95
C ALA A 89 8.04 14.52 -1.92
N ALA A 90 8.39 15.11 -3.05
CA ALA A 90 7.43 15.54 -4.08
C ALA A 90 6.62 14.37 -4.67
N ASP A 91 7.13 13.14 -4.60
CA ASP A 91 6.50 11.96 -5.21
C ASP A 91 5.53 11.22 -4.28
N ALA A 92 5.51 11.56 -2.98
CA ALA A 92 4.69 10.85 -1.99
C ALA A 92 3.19 10.91 -2.33
N ALA A 93 2.72 12.07 -2.81
CA ALA A 93 1.31 12.27 -3.17
C ALA A 93 0.89 11.45 -4.41
N GLU A 94 1.78 11.34 -5.40
CA GLU A 94 1.53 10.53 -6.61
C GLU A 94 1.42 9.05 -6.26
N LEU A 95 2.35 8.55 -5.44
CA LEU A 95 2.36 7.16 -5.01
C LEU A 95 1.12 6.81 -4.16
N LEU A 96 0.71 7.70 -3.25
CA LEU A 96 -0.53 7.54 -2.48
C LEU A 96 -1.77 7.56 -3.37
N ALA A 97 -1.82 8.44 -4.37
CA ALA A 97 -2.94 8.50 -5.32
C ALA A 97 -3.02 7.24 -6.20
N GLY A 98 -1.88 6.67 -6.60
CA GLY A 98 -1.81 5.37 -7.26
C GLY A 98 -2.39 4.25 -6.38
N THR A 99 -1.98 4.21 -5.11
CA THR A 99 -2.45 3.22 -4.13
C THR A 99 -3.95 3.29 -3.92
N ARG A 100 -4.53 4.50 -3.84
CA ARG A 100 -5.99 4.69 -3.74
C ARG A 100 -6.78 4.20 -4.95
N ARG A 101 -6.16 4.04 -6.11
CA ARG A 101 -6.81 3.48 -7.31
C ARG A 101 -6.69 1.96 -7.40
N LEU A 102 -5.73 1.39 -6.67
CA LEU A 102 -5.51 -0.05 -6.59
C LEU A 102 -6.50 -0.71 -5.64
N LEU A 103 -6.83 -0.02 -4.54
CA LEU A 103 -7.84 -0.40 -3.55
C LEU A 103 -9.25 -0.03 -4.05
#